data_AF-A0A968B2L9-F1
#
_entry.id   AF-A0A968B2L9-F1
#
_cell.length_a   1.000
_cell.length_b   1.000
_cell.length_c   1.000
_cell.angle_alpha   90.00
_cell.angle_beta   90.00
_cell.angle_gamma   90.00
#
_symmetry.space_group_name_H-M   'P 1'
#
loop_
_entity.id
_entity.type
_entity.pdbx_description
1 polymer ?
#
loop_
_entity_poly.entity_id
_entity_poly.type
_entity_poly.pdbx_seq_one_letter_code
_entity_poly.pdbx_strand_id
1 'polypeptide(L)'
;FDYFLAQMRGPDEDKYYPSLFFGLEPIEPGKVKAPPAPSAVWPERGLVMLRADESTAYWESPAPAIAMRLATNYAHNVIDCFSLSGFYAFNRPIYLNRQVTPGYAQDWSRSIQSHCGITVDGKEPKFTSETTTRQAFSRAVKFVSARSSSVFEGVDLNRCLMLTNEYSLDVTRLAGDKEHSYYWLIHALGQVQSKEPGNWKKATLPKDLELLKQVRALEAGNKAWSVICEQSCSLEDPSKAKLPKEWYERKIGVRLQMLGGDDTTAYTTQTPLIVRRFRDDKGERQYKEVPSEVGGVTILAERKVKNTTFVALHEPFEGGKSNIYEFRTIQQTDEGVAVEVVGKYDTGIDDRLMIRLGDNPEKPVTLADGRESFTFADRAYVRISKEKVEVEGDMRILRIPVKGKPKLLINGKSQQASFMRGYLYYCEPAQ
;
A
#
# COMPACT_ATOMS: atom_id res chain seq x y z
N PHE A 1 -27.98 3.41 -7.27
CA PHE A 1 -27.17 3.44 -8.51
C PHE A 1 -27.19 4.84 -9.13
N ASP A 2 -28.33 5.54 -8.97
CA ASP A 2 -28.61 6.88 -9.49
C ASP A 2 -27.54 7.93 -9.19
N TYR A 3 -26.93 7.91 -8.01
CA TYR A 3 -25.79 8.80 -7.71
C TYR A 3 -24.67 8.68 -8.75
N PHE A 4 -24.25 7.47 -9.11
CA PHE A 4 -23.16 7.26 -10.06
C PHE A 4 -23.57 7.66 -11.47
N LEU A 5 -24.80 7.32 -11.87
CA LEU A 5 -25.34 7.74 -13.15
C LEU A 5 -25.40 9.26 -13.25
N ALA A 6 -25.83 9.95 -12.19
CA ALA A 6 -25.84 11.40 -12.13
C ALA A 6 -24.44 12.04 -12.28
N GLN A 7 -23.37 11.35 -11.90
CA GLN A 7 -21.99 11.82 -12.12
C GLN A 7 -21.47 11.60 -13.55
N MET A 8 -22.18 10.84 -14.39
CA MET A 8 -21.83 10.64 -15.81
C MET A 8 -22.43 11.71 -16.74
N ARG A 9 -23.12 12.72 -16.17
CA ARG A 9 -23.66 13.85 -16.93
C ARG A 9 -22.55 14.67 -17.58
N GLY A 10 -22.87 15.32 -18.71
CA GLY A 10 -21.99 16.29 -19.35
C GLY A 10 -21.73 17.53 -18.46
N PRO A 11 -20.65 18.29 -18.69
CA PRO A 11 -20.28 19.46 -17.88
C PRO A 11 -21.38 20.50 -17.67
N ASP A 12 -22.30 20.64 -18.63
CA ASP A 12 -23.38 21.64 -18.63
C ASP A 12 -24.78 21.01 -18.47
N GLU A 13 -24.87 19.70 -18.23
CA GLU A 13 -26.15 19.00 -18.07
C GLU A 13 -26.66 19.14 -16.62
N ASP A 14 -27.91 19.59 -16.47
CA ASP A 14 -28.58 19.71 -15.17
C ASP A 14 -29.08 18.36 -14.63
N LYS A 15 -29.30 17.40 -15.53
CA LYS A 15 -29.73 16.03 -15.23
C LYS A 15 -28.93 15.04 -16.04
N TYR A 16 -28.76 13.84 -15.49
CA TYR A 16 -28.36 12.71 -16.30
C TYR A 16 -29.59 12.10 -16.95
N TYR A 17 -29.55 11.91 -18.27
CA TYR A 17 -30.60 11.24 -19.03
C TYR A 17 -30.16 9.79 -19.31
N PRO A 18 -30.65 8.80 -18.55
CA PRO A 18 -30.35 7.41 -18.84
C PRO A 18 -30.82 7.05 -20.25
N SER A 19 -30.16 6.07 -20.88
CA SER A 19 -30.66 5.54 -22.15
C SER A 19 -32.13 5.13 -22.02
N LEU A 20 -32.93 5.49 -23.03
CA LEU A 20 -34.38 5.21 -23.08
C LEU A 20 -34.71 3.73 -22.85
N PHE A 21 -33.77 2.83 -23.14
CA PHE A 21 -33.92 1.38 -22.93
C PHE A 21 -33.93 0.95 -21.46
N PHE A 22 -33.51 1.82 -20.52
CA PHE A 22 -33.57 1.53 -19.09
C PHE A 22 -34.91 1.89 -18.45
N GLY A 23 -35.80 2.63 -19.15
CA GLY A 23 -37.10 3.03 -18.62
C GLY A 23 -37.01 3.88 -17.34
N LEU A 24 -35.92 4.63 -17.17
CA LEU A 24 -35.67 5.49 -16.02
C LEU A 24 -35.95 6.95 -16.37
N GLU A 25 -36.60 7.66 -15.45
CA GLU A 25 -36.73 9.12 -15.53
C GLU A 25 -35.36 9.81 -15.45
N PRO A 26 -35.22 11.04 -15.99
CA PRO A 26 -34.02 11.83 -15.84
C PRO A 26 -33.62 12.01 -14.36
N ILE A 27 -32.35 11.80 -14.06
CA ILE A 27 -31.81 11.80 -12.69
C ILE A 27 -31.24 13.18 -12.37
N GLU A 28 -31.82 13.85 -11.38
CA GLU A 28 -31.34 15.13 -10.87
C GLU A 28 -30.21 14.93 -9.84
N PRO A 29 -28.98 15.43 -10.07
CA PRO A 29 -27.85 15.23 -9.17
C PRO A 29 -28.11 15.70 -7.74
N GLY A 30 -28.84 16.82 -7.58
CA GLY A 30 -29.19 17.38 -6.26
C GLY A 30 -30.18 16.54 -5.45
N LYS A 31 -30.85 15.56 -6.06
CA LYS A 31 -31.84 14.68 -5.39
C LYS A 31 -31.26 13.32 -5.00
N VAL A 32 -30.08 12.96 -5.49
CA VAL A 32 -29.45 11.67 -5.23
C VAL A 32 -28.35 11.81 -4.20
N LYS A 33 -28.26 10.84 -3.28
CA LYS A 33 -27.22 10.79 -2.26
C LYS A 33 -26.20 9.73 -2.60
N ALA A 34 -24.93 10.08 -2.38
CA ALA A 34 -23.85 9.12 -2.52
C ALA A 34 -24.03 7.96 -1.52
N PRO A 35 -23.83 6.70 -1.92
CA PRO A 35 -23.89 5.58 -0.98
C PRO A 35 -22.61 5.56 -0.10
N PRO A 36 -22.64 4.95 1.09
CA PRO A 36 -21.41 4.63 1.79
C PRO A 36 -20.54 3.68 0.96
N ALA A 37 -19.24 3.71 1.20
CA ALA A 37 -18.25 2.88 0.51
C ALA A 37 -17.44 2.06 1.52
N PRO A 38 -18.00 1.00 2.13
CA PRO A 38 -17.29 0.21 3.12
C PRO A 38 -16.09 -0.53 2.52
N SER A 39 -15.06 -0.77 3.33
CA SER A 39 -14.00 -1.72 3.03
C SER A 39 -14.59 -3.13 2.99
N ALA A 40 -14.02 -3.98 2.15
CA ALA A 40 -14.48 -5.35 1.98
C ALA A 40 -13.42 -6.23 1.35
N VAL A 41 -13.53 -7.53 1.63
CA VAL A 41 -12.83 -8.60 0.91
C VAL A 41 -13.88 -9.44 0.20
N TRP A 42 -13.65 -9.70 -1.08
CA TRP A 42 -14.46 -10.58 -1.91
C TRP A 42 -13.59 -11.71 -2.45
N PRO A 43 -13.37 -12.80 -1.69
CA PRO A 43 -12.47 -13.89 -2.07
C PRO A 43 -12.83 -14.52 -3.41
N GLU A 44 -14.13 -14.72 -3.65
CA GLU A 44 -14.67 -15.29 -4.90
C GLU A 44 -14.40 -14.41 -6.13
N ARG A 45 -14.22 -13.10 -5.94
CA ARG A 45 -13.86 -12.13 -7.01
C ARG A 45 -12.36 -11.83 -7.05
N GLY A 46 -11.61 -12.40 -6.10
CA GLY A 46 -10.18 -12.17 -5.93
C GLY A 46 -9.83 -10.72 -5.62
N LEU A 47 -10.65 -9.98 -4.86
CA LEU A 47 -10.48 -8.54 -4.65
C LEU A 47 -10.56 -8.16 -3.17
N VAL A 48 -9.72 -7.21 -2.78
CA VAL A 48 -9.79 -6.47 -1.52
C VAL A 48 -9.88 -4.99 -1.82
N MET A 49 -10.74 -4.30 -1.08
CA MET A 49 -10.79 -2.84 -1.05
C MET A 49 -10.72 -2.34 0.39
N LEU A 50 -9.72 -1.53 0.69
CA LEU A 50 -9.57 -0.80 1.95
C LEU A 50 -9.81 0.69 1.68
N ARG A 51 -10.67 1.33 2.47
CA ARG A 51 -10.97 2.76 2.36
C ARG A 51 -10.91 3.38 3.73
N ALA A 52 -10.10 4.42 3.91
CA ALA A 52 -10.00 5.08 5.21
C ALA A 52 -11.31 5.80 5.57
N ASP A 53 -11.91 6.49 4.60
CA ASP A 53 -13.29 7.00 4.68
C ASP A 53 -14.27 6.00 4.04
N GLU A 54 -15.19 5.47 4.84
CA GLU A 54 -16.22 4.51 4.40
C GLU A 54 -17.61 5.16 4.31
N SER A 55 -17.72 6.44 4.63
CA SER A 55 -18.97 7.19 4.65
C SER A 55 -19.43 7.56 3.24
N THR A 56 -20.57 8.24 3.14
CA THR A 56 -21.06 8.80 1.88
C THR A 56 -20.12 9.88 1.31
N ALA A 57 -19.25 10.47 2.14
CA ALA A 57 -18.28 11.47 1.70
C ALA A 57 -17.12 10.88 0.90
N TYR A 58 -16.91 9.55 0.95
CA TYR A 58 -15.80 8.85 0.29
C TYR A 58 -15.59 9.28 -1.17
N TRP A 59 -16.68 9.45 -1.93
CA TRP A 59 -16.63 9.72 -3.36
C TRP A 59 -16.00 11.05 -3.74
N GLU A 60 -15.89 11.97 -2.79
CA GLU A 60 -15.25 13.28 -2.95
C GLU A 60 -14.06 13.45 -1.98
N SER A 61 -13.91 12.50 -1.05
CA SER A 61 -12.92 12.54 0.02
C SER A 61 -11.49 12.45 -0.50
N PRO A 62 -10.54 13.23 0.04
CA PRO A 62 -9.12 13.04 -0.23
C PRO A 62 -8.52 11.85 0.54
N ALA A 63 -9.32 11.17 1.37
CA ALA A 63 -8.86 10.08 2.22
C ALA A 63 -8.26 8.91 1.40
N PRO A 64 -7.25 8.22 1.94
CA PRO A 64 -6.57 7.17 1.21
C PRO A 64 -7.44 5.92 1.02
N ALA A 65 -7.20 5.21 -0.09
CA ALA A 65 -7.84 3.95 -0.43
C ALA A 65 -6.89 3.00 -1.18
N ILE A 66 -6.95 1.70 -0.87
CA ILE A 66 -6.11 0.66 -1.47
C ILE A 66 -7.00 -0.43 -2.06
N ALA A 67 -6.64 -0.85 -3.27
CA ALA A 67 -7.15 -2.06 -3.91
C ALA A 67 -6.03 -3.11 -3.95
N MET A 68 -6.34 -4.36 -3.63
CA MET A 68 -5.41 -5.49 -3.74
C MET A 68 -6.09 -6.69 -4.41
N ARG A 69 -5.36 -7.40 -5.27
CA ARG A 69 -5.82 -8.67 -5.86
C ARG A 69 -5.47 -9.83 -4.95
N LEU A 70 -6.37 -10.80 -4.84
CA LEU A 70 -6.05 -12.11 -4.28
C LEU A 70 -5.50 -13.02 -5.39
N ALA A 71 -5.15 -14.26 -5.05
CA ALA A 71 -4.61 -15.20 -6.03
C ALA A 71 -5.69 -15.93 -6.87
N THR A 72 -6.97 -15.61 -6.68
CA THR A 72 -8.07 -16.20 -7.44
C THR A 72 -7.93 -15.89 -8.94
N ASN A 73 -7.99 -16.93 -9.78
CA ASN A 73 -8.01 -16.75 -11.24
C ASN A 73 -9.29 -16.04 -11.70
N TYR A 74 -9.20 -15.28 -12.79
CA TYR A 74 -10.33 -14.55 -13.37
C TYR A 74 -10.20 -14.42 -14.88
N ALA A 75 -11.31 -14.11 -15.57
CA ALA A 75 -11.27 -13.87 -17.01
C ALA A 75 -10.40 -12.66 -17.31
N HIS A 76 -9.62 -12.73 -18.40
CA HIS A 76 -8.78 -11.62 -18.83
C HIS A 76 -7.73 -11.20 -17.78
N ASN A 77 -7.16 -12.18 -17.10
CA ASN A 77 -6.21 -11.95 -16.03
C ASN A 77 -4.85 -11.44 -16.48
N VAL A 78 -4.28 -10.57 -15.64
CA VAL A 78 -2.85 -10.29 -15.54
C VAL A 78 -2.29 -10.99 -14.31
N ILE A 79 -0.99 -11.28 -14.29
CA ILE A 79 -0.35 -12.06 -13.24
C ILE A 79 -0.09 -11.13 -12.05
N ASP A 80 -1.04 -11.09 -11.13
CA ASP A 80 -1.16 -10.00 -10.14
C ASP A 80 -1.45 -10.51 -8.72
N CYS A 81 -1.16 -11.78 -8.43
CA CYS A 81 -1.44 -12.42 -7.14
C CYS A 81 -0.87 -11.61 -5.97
N PHE A 82 -1.74 -11.21 -5.05
CA PHE A 82 -1.42 -10.38 -3.87
C PHE A 82 -0.81 -9.01 -4.19
N SER A 83 -0.92 -8.53 -5.43
CA SER A 83 -0.46 -7.19 -5.80
C SER A 83 -1.46 -6.12 -5.39
N LEU A 84 -0.95 -4.91 -5.09
CA LEU A 84 -1.81 -3.74 -5.00
C LEU A 84 -2.25 -3.38 -6.42
N SER A 85 -3.56 -3.38 -6.69
CA SER A 85 -4.09 -2.88 -7.97
C SER A 85 -4.01 -1.36 -8.06
N GLY A 86 -4.01 -0.68 -6.91
CA GLY A 86 -3.80 0.74 -6.83
C GLY A 86 -3.82 1.25 -5.39
N PHE A 87 -3.13 2.36 -5.18
CA PHE A 87 -3.20 3.15 -3.96
C PHE A 87 -3.56 4.58 -4.35
N TYR A 88 -4.59 5.13 -3.74
CA TYR A 88 -5.12 6.46 -4.04
C TYR A 88 -5.12 7.31 -2.76
N ALA A 89 -4.81 8.58 -2.90
CA ALA A 89 -4.90 9.59 -1.83
C ALA A 89 -4.97 10.99 -2.46
N PHE A 90 -5.57 11.95 -1.76
CA PHE A 90 -5.71 13.35 -2.21
C PHE A 90 -6.39 13.49 -3.59
N ASN A 91 -7.33 12.58 -3.87
CA ASN A 91 -8.01 12.44 -5.16
C ASN A 91 -7.06 12.15 -6.34
N ARG A 92 -5.94 11.44 -6.08
CA ARG A 92 -4.97 11.03 -7.09
C ARG A 92 -4.58 9.56 -6.96
N PRO A 93 -4.27 8.88 -8.08
CA PRO A 93 -3.49 7.67 -8.03
C PRO A 93 -2.09 7.99 -7.49
N ILE A 94 -1.65 7.24 -6.49
CA ILE A 94 -0.31 7.26 -5.92
C ILE A 94 0.51 6.10 -6.49
N TYR A 95 -0.07 4.90 -6.45
CA TYR A 95 0.45 3.69 -7.11
C TYR A 95 -0.51 3.22 -8.18
N LEU A 96 0.03 2.85 -9.34
CA LEU A 96 -0.75 2.37 -10.47
C LEU A 96 0.04 1.37 -11.31
N ASN A 97 -0.54 0.19 -11.53
CA ASN A 97 -0.02 -0.83 -12.44
C ASN A 97 -0.41 -0.45 -13.87
N ARG A 98 0.54 0.11 -14.63
CA ARG A 98 0.25 0.67 -15.96
C ARG A 98 0.29 -0.42 -17.02
N GLN A 99 -0.74 -0.44 -17.86
CA GLN A 99 -0.65 -1.11 -19.15
C GLN A 99 0.24 -0.28 -20.08
N VAL A 100 1.40 -0.85 -20.45
CA VAL A 100 2.43 -0.17 -21.24
C VAL A 100 2.72 -0.86 -22.56
N THR A 101 2.28 -2.11 -22.74
CA THR A 101 2.44 -2.86 -23.98
C THR A 101 1.18 -2.75 -24.85
N PRO A 102 1.31 -2.76 -26.18
CA PRO A 102 0.15 -2.81 -27.07
C PRO A 102 -0.60 -4.13 -26.90
N GLY A 103 -1.94 -4.08 -26.91
CA GLY A 103 -2.76 -5.27 -26.75
C GLY A 103 -3.13 -5.54 -25.30
N TYR A 104 -4.09 -6.44 -25.11
CA TYR A 104 -4.69 -6.71 -23.81
C TYR A 104 -3.89 -7.77 -23.06
N ALA A 105 -3.36 -7.43 -21.87
CA ALA A 105 -2.66 -8.35 -20.97
C ALA A 105 -1.54 -9.18 -21.64
N GLN A 106 -0.55 -8.51 -22.24
CA GLN A 106 0.59 -9.16 -22.91
C GLN A 106 1.95 -8.68 -22.36
N ASP A 107 2.94 -9.55 -22.48
CA ASP A 107 4.36 -9.31 -22.14
C ASP A 107 4.52 -8.66 -20.75
N TRP A 108 5.26 -7.56 -20.65
CA TRP A 108 5.45 -6.81 -19.41
C TRP A 108 4.12 -6.51 -18.71
N SER A 109 3.11 -5.98 -19.41
CA SER A 109 1.83 -5.59 -18.78
C SER A 109 1.04 -6.78 -18.21
N ARG A 110 1.40 -8.02 -18.60
CA ARG A 110 0.83 -9.24 -18.00
C ARG A 110 1.65 -9.72 -16.82
N SER A 111 2.96 -9.47 -16.80
CA SER A 111 3.90 -9.95 -15.78
C SER A 111 3.63 -9.34 -14.40
N ILE A 112 3.91 -10.10 -13.34
CA ILE A 112 3.95 -9.60 -11.97
C ILE A 112 4.93 -8.43 -11.79
N GLN A 113 5.97 -8.34 -12.61
CA GLN A 113 6.95 -7.25 -12.55
C GLN A 113 6.34 -5.88 -12.96
N SER A 114 5.18 -5.88 -13.62
CA SER A 114 4.39 -4.66 -13.91
C SER A 114 3.38 -4.29 -12.82
N HIS A 115 3.37 -5.06 -11.72
CA HIS A 115 2.44 -4.89 -10.62
C HIS A 115 3.15 -4.58 -9.31
N CYS A 116 2.42 -3.87 -8.44
CA CYS A 116 2.82 -3.59 -7.06
C CYS A 116 2.78 -4.87 -6.18
N GLY A 117 3.67 -5.83 -6.43
CA GLY A 117 3.62 -7.19 -5.91
C GLY A 117 4.96 -7.77 -5.45
N ILE A 118 5.03 -9.11 -5.44
CA ILE A 118 6.24 -9.88 -5.15
C ILE A 118 6.55 -10.77 -6.34
N THR A 119 7.83 -10.93 -6.67
CA THR A 119 8.32 -12.09 -7.44
C THR A 119 9.41 -12.83 -6.66
N VAL A 120 9.48 -14.14 -6.88
CA VAL A 120 10.46 -15.06 -6.27
C VAL A 120 11.29 -15.67 -7.40
N ASP A 121 12.60 -15.51 -7.34
CA ASP A 121 13.55 -15.97 -8.37
C ASP A 121 13.20 -15.45 -9.78
N GLY A 122 12.58 -14.26 -9.87
CA GLY A 122 12.11 -13.66 -11.12
C GLY A 122 10.90 -14.35 -11.76
N LYS A 123 10.27 -15.32 -11.07
CA LYS A 123 9.17 -16.12 -11.61
C LYS A 123 7.82 -15.46 -11.44
N GLU A 124 6.91 -15.82 -12.33
CA GLU A 124 5.50 -15.47 -12.26
C GLU A 124 4.77 -16.29 -11.16
N PRO A 125 3.94 -15.67 -10.32
CA PRO A 125 3.09 -16.38 -9.38
C PRO A 125 2.00 -17.20 -10.10
N LYS A 126 1.59 -18.30 -9.46
CA LYS A 126 0.46 -19.12 -9.87
C LYS A 126 -0.83 -18.61 -9.23
N PHE A 127 -1.90 -18.59 -10.01
CA PHE A 127 -3.25 -18.42 -9.45
C PHE A 127 -3.65 -19.66 -8.65
N THR A 128 -4.42 -19.45 -7.60
CA THR A 128 -4.92 -20.51 -6.73
C THR A 128 -6.21 -20.09 -6.04
N SER A 129 -7.07 -21.05 -5.75
CA SER A 129 -8.22 -20.88 -4.84
C SER A 129 -7.84 -21.05 -3.37
N GLU A 130 -6.62 -21.49 -3.07
CA GLU A 130 -6.11 -21.74 -1.72
C GLU A 130 -5.53 -20.45 -1.13
N THR A 131 -6.41 -19.46 -0.89
CA THR A 131 -6.05 -18.21 -0.22
C THR A 131 -6.82 -18.10 1.09
N THR A 132 -6.10 -18.08 2.21
CA THR A 132 -6.69 -17.72 3.50
C THR A 132 -6.67 -16.20 3.64
N THR A 133 -7.81 -15.62 4.03
CA THR A 133 -7.90 -14.18 4.31
C THR A 133 -8.30 -13.92 5.76
N ARG A 134 -7.75 -12.85 6.34
CA ARG A 134 -8.17 -12.28 7.63
C ARG A 134 -8.46 -10.80 7.42
N GLN A 135 -9.43 -10.25 8.14
CA GLN A 135 -9.79 -8.85 7.99
C GLN A 135 -10.36 -8.29 9.29
N ALA A 136 -10.14 -7.00 9.52
CA ALA A 136 -10.82 -6.24 10.55
C ALA A 136 -10.90 -4.77 10.13
N PHE A 137 -12.10 -4.20 10.15
CA PHE A 137 -12.34 -2.83 9.73
C PHE A 137 -12.87 -2.02 10.92
N SER A 138 -12.03 -1.17 11.50
CA SER A 138 -12.44 -0.18 12.49
C SER A 138 -12.29 1.22 11.93
N ARG A 139 -12.84 2.23 12.61
CA ARG A 139 -12.72 3.63 12.15
C ARG A 139 -11.26 4.09 12.06
N ALA A 140 -10.41 3.64 12.99
CA ALA A 140 -9.01 4.07 13.06
C ALA A 140 -8.11 3.36 12.05
N VAL A 141 -8.39 2.08 11.77
CA VAL A 141 -7.53 1.25 10.91
C VAL A 141 -8.34 0.19 10.15
N LYS A 142 -8.01 -0.02 8.89
CA LYS A 142 -8.48 -1.16 8.09
C LYS A 142 -7.36 -2.17 7.96
N PHE A 143 -7.62 -3.41 8.34
CA PHE A 143 -6.67 -4.51 8.28
C PHE A 143 -7.14 -5.58 7.30
N VAL A 144 -6.20 -6.09 6.51
CA VAL A 144 -6.37 -7.33 5.75
C VAL A 144 -5.07 -8.14 5.79
N SER A 145 -5.19 -9.46 5.78
CA SER A 145 -4.09 -10.40 5.55
C SER A 145 -4.53 -11.39 4.49
N ALA A 146 -3.67 -11.66 3.52
CA ALA A 146 -3.83 -12.73 2.54
C ALA A 146 -2.63 -13.67 2.62
N ARG A 147 -2.88 -14.97 2.70
CA ARG A 147 -1.84 -16.01 2.79
C ARG A 147 -2.10 -17.15 1.82
N SER A 148 -1.04 -17.64 1.19
CA SER A 148 -1.06 -18.87 0.42
C SER A 148 0.35 -19.45 0.28
N SER A 149 0.47 -20.77 0.40
CA SER A 149 1.66 -21.55 0.07
C SER A 149 1.67 -22.08 -1.37
N SER A 150 0.68 -21.70 -2.17
CA SER A 150 0.44 -22.25 -3.51
C SER A 150 0.68 -21.23 -4.63
N VAL A 151 0.98 -19.98 -4.26
CA VAL A 151 1.30 -18.89 -5.20
C VAL A 151 2.69 -19.08 -5.81
N PHE A 152 3.68 -19.45 -4.99
CA PHE A 152 5.03 -19.78 -5.41
C PHE A 152 5.40 -21.17 -4.88
N GLU A 153 6.07 -21.97 -5.70
CA GLU A 153 6.50 -23.31 -5.29
C GLU A 153 7.57 -23.21 -4.19
N GLY A 154 7.34 -23.93 -3.08
CA GLY A 154 8.27 -23.97 -1.95
C GLY A 154 8.24 -22.72 -1.05
N VAL A 155 7.34 -21.76 -1.28
CA VAL A 155 7.29 -20.50 -0.51
C VAL A 155 5.90 -20.24 0.05
N ASP A 156 5.82 -20.10 1.37
CA ASP A 156 4.64 -19.57 2.06
C ASP A 156 4.65 -18.04 2.02
N LEU A 157 3.72 -17.46 1.25
CA LEU A 157 3.57 -16.02 1.08
C LEU A 157 2.42 -15.52 1.95
N ASN A 158 2.70 -14.55 2.82
CA ASN A 158 1.69 -13.83 3.59
C ASN A 158 1.87 -12.31 3.46
N ARG A 159 0.92 -11.62 2.82
CA ARG A 159 0.90 -10.15 2.71
C ARG A 159 -0.22 -9.56 3.57
N CYS A 160 0.12 -8.56 4.37
CA CYS A 160 -0.77 -7.89 5.30
C CYS A 160 -0.73 -6.39 5.07
N LEU A 161 -1.90 -5.74 5.10
CA LEU A 161 -2.01 -4.28 5.00
C LEU A 161 -2.75 -3.73 6.21
N MET A 162 -2.26 -2.61 6.73
CA MET A 162 -2.99 -1.75 7.68
C MET A 162 -3.09 -0.34 7.12
N LEU A 163 -4.30 0.09 6.78
CA LEU A 163 -4.59 1.42 6.25
C LEU A 163 -5.19 2.31 7.34
N THR A 164 -4.56 3.46 7.60
CA THR A 164 -5.11 4.54 8.44
C THR A 164 -5.59 5.71 7.56
N ASN A 165 -5.99 6.83 8.17
CA ASN A 165 -6.28 8.05 7.41
C ASN A 165 -5.03 8.73 6.85
N GLU A 166 -3.86 8.40 7.40
CA GLU A 166 -2.61 9.12 7.14
C GLU A 166 -1.61 8.31 6.31
N TYR A 167 -1.61 6.98 6.42
CA TYR A 167 -0.64 6.12 5.75
C TYR A 167 -1.14 4.66 5.62
N SER A 168 -0.36 3.83 4.92
CA SER A 168 -0.53 2.38 4.91
C SER A 168 0.75 1.67 5.33
N LEU A 169 0.64 0.70 6.23
CA LEU A 169 1.68 -0.29 6.51
C LEU A 169 1.46 -1.52 5.62
N ASP A 170 2.49 -1.95 4.89
CA ASP A 170 2.53 -3.17 4.08
C ASP A 170 3.58 -4.11 4.64
N VAL A 171 3.15 -5.29 5.08
CA VAL A 171 4.01 -6.32 5.65
C VAL A 171 3.88 -7.58 4.80
N THR A 172 4.98 -7.98 4.17
CA THR A 172 5.02 -9.18 3.35
C THR A 172 6.05 -10.17 3.88
N ARG A 173 5.58 -11.28 4.45
CA ARG A 173 6.40 -12.42 4.89
C ARG A 173 6.49 -13.46 3.78
N LEU A 174 7.71 -13.92 3.54
CA LEU A 174 8.05 -15.00 2.63
C LEU A 174 8.86 -16.03 3.41
N ALA A 175 8.38 -17.26 3.50
CA ALA A 175 9.10 -18.36 4.12
C ALA A 175 9.33 -19.48 3.11
N GLY A 176 10.58 -19.64 2.70
CA GLY A 176 10.99 -20.64 1.71
C GLY A 176 11.43 -21.95 2.34
N ASP A 177 11.34 -23.04 1.58
CA ASP A 177 11.96 -24.32 1.93
C ASP A 177 13.50 -24.28 1.81
N LYS A 178 14.01 -23.40 0.94
CA LYS A 178 15.41 -23.12 0.65
C LYS A 178 15.66 -21.61 0.47
N GLU A 179 16.90 -21.23 0.17
CA GLU A 179 17.24 -19.86 -0.21
C GLU A 179 16.62 -19.48 -1.55
N HIS A 180 16.03 -18.28 -1.62
CA HIS A 180 15.47 -17.68 -2.82
C HIS A 180 15.93 -16.24 -2.98
N SER A 181 15.81 -15.70 -4.19
CA SER A 181 15.86 -14.27 -4.44
C SER A 181 14.45 -13.69 -4.36
N TYR A 182 14.19 -12.86 -3.35
CA TYR A 182 12.89 -12.22 -3.15
C TYR A 182 12.91 -10.78 -3.64
N TYR A 183 11.90 -10.41 -4.41
CA TYR A 183 11.76 -9.08 -5.01
C TYR A 183 10.41 -8.49 -4.63
N TRP A 184 10.41 -7.41 -3.84
CA TRP A 184 9.21 -6.62 -3.54
C TRP A 184 9.16 -5.37 -4.43
N LEU A 185 8.05 -5.13 -5.12
CA LEU A 185 7.91 -4.09 -6.15
C LEU A 185 6.73 -3.16 -5.88
N ILE A 186 6.92 -1.88 -6.17
CA ILE A 186 5.86 -0.86 -6.25
C ILE A 186 6.11 0.08 -7.44
N HIS A 187 5.03 0.52 -8.10
CA HIS A 187 5.06 1.49 -9.19
C HIS A 187 4.42 2.82 -8.75
N ALA A 188 5.27 3.78 -8.40
CA ALA A 188 4.87 5.12 -7.99
C ALA A 188 4.68 6.06 -9.17
N LEU A 189 3.59 6.82 -9.14
CA LEU A 189 3.46 8.00 -10.00
C LEU A 189 4.30 9.15 -9.45
N GLY A 190 5.02 9.82 -10.34
CA GLY A 190 5.89 10.92 -10.00
C GLY A 190 7.34 10.71 -10.43
N GLN A 191 8.20 11.52 -9.84
CA GLN A 191 9.65 11.50 -10.03
C GLN A 191 10.32 11.41 -8.66
N VAL A 192 11.43 10.68 -8.58
CA VAL A 192 12.24 10.61 -7.36
C VAL A 192 12.74 12.01 -7.02
N GLN A 193 12.45 12.48 -5.81
CA GLN A 193 12.97 13.73 -5.31
C GLN A 193 14.42 13.52 -4.87
N SER A 194 15.36 14.09 -5.62
CA SER A 194 16.79 13.99 -5.38
C SER A 194 17.22 14.83 -4.18
N LYS A 195 16.91 14.38 -2.95
CA LYS A 195 17.50 14.96 -1.73
C LYS A 195 18.64 14.11 -1.16
N GLU A 196 18.81 12.87 -1.61
CA GLU A 196 19.93 11.99 -1.20
C GLU A 196 20.72 11.40 -2.39
N PRO A 197 21.29 12.23 -3.28
CA PRO A 197 22.02 11.73 -4.46
C PRO A 197 23.31 10.95 -4.14
N GLY A 198 23.84 11.01 -2.92
CA GLY A 198 25.14 10.41 -2.55
C GLY A 198 25.14 8.88 -2.39
N ASN A 199 24.02 8.28 -1.99
CA ASN A 199 23.98 6.85 -1.64
C ASN A 199 23.41 5.96 -2.74
N TRP A 200 22.56 6.50 -3.63
CA TRP A 200 21.97 5.76 -4.74
C TRP A 200 22.89 5.81 -5.97
N LYS A 201 23.50 4.67 -6.34
CA LYS A 201 24.47 4.59 -7.43
C LYS A 201 23.84 4.00 -8.69
N LYS A 202 24.30 4.43 -9.87
CA LYS A 202 23.91 3.77 -11.13
C LYS A 202 24.23 2.28 -11.04
N ALA A 203 23.29 1.44 -11.45
CA ALA A 203 23.41 -0.01 -11.35
C ALA A 203 22.71 -0.69 -12.53
N THR A 204 22.73 -2.03 -12.52
CA THR A 204 21.87 -2.89 -13.33
C THR A 204 20.93 -3.63 -12.38
N LEU A 205 19.75 -4.02 -12.88
CA LEU A 205 18.88 -4.91 -12.11
C LEU A 205 19.49 -6.32 -12.05
N PRO A 206 19.09 -7.12 -11.04
CA PRO A 206 19.35 -8.55 -10.99
C PRO A 206 18.91 -9.23 -12.28
N LYS A 207 19.68 -10.24 -12.72
CA LYS A 207 19.48 -10.94 -14.01
C LYS A 207 18.13 -11.67 -14.12
N ASP A 208 17.49 -11.94 -12.99
CA ASP A 208 16.20 -12.64 -12.92
C ASP A 208 15.03 -11.68 -13.22
N LEU A 209 15.29 -10.36 -13.29
CA LEU A 209 14.30 -9.34 -13.60
C LEU A 209 14.46 -8.79 -15.02
N GLU A 210 13.37 -8.27 -15.56
CA GLU A 210 13.36 -7.60 -16.85
C GLU A 210 14.22 -6.33 -16.84
N LEU A 211 14.80 -6.01 -18.00
CA LEU A 211 15.68 -4.84 -18.12
C LEU A 211 14.86 -3.55 -18.07
N LEU A 212 15.16 -2.71 -17.08
CA LEU A 212 14.57 -1.38 -16.94
C LEU A 212 15.60 -0.27 -17.12
N LYS A 213 15.11 0.94 -17.41
CA LYS A 213 15.95 2.13 -17.66
C LYS A 213 16.22 2.91 -16.38
N GLN A 214 17.28 3.72 -16.39
CA GLN A 214 17.63 4.63 -15.29
C GLN A 214 17.78 3.96 -13.92
N VAL A 215 18.32 2.74 -13.88
CA VAL A 215 18.44 1.95 -12.66
C VAL A 215 19.48 2.57 -11.72
N ARG A 216 19.07 2.77 -10.47
CA ARG A 216 19.95 3.11 -9.35
C ARG A 216 19.73 2.14 -8.20
N ALA A 217 20.80 1.76 -7.52
CA ALA A 217 20.79 0.85 -6.38
C ALA A 217 21.33 1.54 -5.11
N LEU A 218 20.83 1.08 -3.96
CA LEU A 218 21.29 1.37 -2.62
C LEU A 218 21.52 0.05 -1.88
N GLU A 219 22.76 -0.21 -1.50
CA GLU A 219 23.09 -1.32 -0.60
C GLU A 219 22.69 -0.92 0.83
N ALA A 220 21.44 -1.22 1.19
CA ALA A 220 20.88 -0.82 2.48
C ALA A 220 21.35 -1.75 3.61
N GLY A 221 21.54 -3.04 3.31
CA GLY A 221 21.72 -4.08 4.31
C GLY A 221 20.62 -3.97 5.37
N ASN A 222 21.02 -3.98 6.65
CA ASN A 222 20.07 -3.98 7.77
C ASN A 222 19.55 -2.59 8.14
N LYS A 223 19.90 -1.54 7.37
CA LYS A 223 19.45 -0.17 7.63
C LYS A 223 18.12 0.09 6.96
N ALA A 224 17.26 0.85 7.63
CA ALA A 224 16.07 1.41 7.01
C ALA A 224 16.45 2.38 5.88
N TRP A 225 15.61 2.46 4.86
CA TRP A 225 15.80 3.34 3.71
C TRP A 225 14.48 3.94 3.26
N SER A 226 14.55 4.99 2.43
CA SER A 226 13.35 5.65 1.93
C SER A 226 13.52 6.20 0.53
N VAL A 227 12.39 6.36 -0.17
CA VAL A 227 12.28 7.00 -1.47
C VAL A 227 11.10 7.95 -1.43
N ILE A 228 11.30 9.18 -1.91
CA ILE A 228 10.23 10.18 -2.06
C ILE A 228 9.94 10.32 -3.55
N CYS A 229 8.71 10.07 -3.96
CA CYS A 229 8.23 10.31 -5.30
C CYS A 229 7.21 11.46 -5.27
N GLU A 230 7.44 12.52 -6.03
CA GLU A 230 6.50 13.65 -6.18
C GLU A 230 5.98 13.73 -7.61
N GLN A 231 4.68 13.99 -7.75
CA GLN A 231 4.01 14.14 -9.03
C GLN A 231 4.21 15.56 -9.57
N SER A 232 5.21 15.71 -10.44
CA SER A 232 5.49 16.92 -11.22
C SER A 232 5.39 16.65 -12.71
N CYS A 233 5.29 17.71 -13.52
CA CYS A 233 5.33 17.57 -14.98
C CYS A 233 6.70 17.02 -15.40
N SER A 234 6.72 15.86 -16.06
CA SER A 234 7.93 15.19 -16.56
C SER A 234 8.09 15.28 -18.07
N LEU A 235 7.28 16.09 -18.75
CA LEU A 235 7.47 16.36 -20.17
C LEU A 235 8.66 17.30 -20.36
N GLU A 236 9.48 17.03 -21.39
CA GLU A 236 10.57 17.92 -21.80
C GLU A 236 10.04 19.32 -22.19
N ASP A 237 8.85 19.35 -22.77
CA ASP A 237 8.13 20.57 -23.14
C ASP A 237 6.83 20.67 -22.31
N PRO A 238 6.81 21.46 -21.22
CA PRO A 238 5.65 21.62 -20.37
C PRO A 238 4.43 22.21 -21.07
N SER A 239 4.58 22.89 -22.23
CA SER A 239 3.44 23.43 -22.98
C SER A 239 2.55 22.34 -23.58
N LYS A 240 3.05 21.10 -23.67
CA LYS A 240 2.31 19.91 -24.11
C LYS A 240 1.57 19.19 -22.99
N ALA A 241 1.66 19.69 -21.76
CA ALA A 241 0.94 19.15 -20.61
C ALA A 241 -0.57 19.22 -20.86
N LYS A 242 -1.29 18.13 -20.57
CA LYS A 242 -2.75 18.06 -20.61
C LYS A 242 -3.36 18.45 -19.26
N LEU A 243 -2.59 18.27 -18.18
CA LEU A 243 -3.00 18.65 -16.84
C LEU A 243 -2.68 20.13 -16.60
N PRO A 244 -3.58 20.86 -15.93
CA PRO A 244 -3.38 22.27 -15.66
C PRO A 244 -2.30 22.49 -14.59
N LYS A 245 -1.74 23.70 -14.51
CA LYS A 245 -0.63 24.04 -13.62
C LYS A 245 -0.94 23.77 -12.15
N GLU A 246 -2.17 24.07 -11.73
CA GLU A 246 -2.71 23.89 -10.38
C GLU A 246 -2.66 22.42 -9.96
N TRP A 247 -2.72 21.49 -10.92
CA TRP A 247 -2.53 20.08 -10.66
C TRP A 247 -1.11 19.81 -10.13
N TYR A 248 -0.08 20.40 -10.70
CA TYR A 248 1.30 20.20 -10.24
C TYR A 248 1.61 20.96 -8.95
N GLU A 249 1.02 22.14 -8.76
CA GLU A 249 1.28 23.00 -7.59
C GLU A 249 0.86 22.38 -6.25
N ARG A 250 -0.06 21.41 -6.27
CA ARG A 250 -0.44 20.64 -5.06
C ARG A 250 0.70 19.78 -4.52
N LYS A 251 1.75 19.49 -5.31
CA LYS A 251 2.94 18.71 -4.89
C LYS A 251 2.56 17.43 -4.14
N ILE A 252 1.69 16.65 -4.77
CA ILE A 252 1.24 15.36 -4.23
C ILE A 252 2.24 14.28 -4.57
N GLY A 253 2.44 13.36 -3.65
CA GLY A 253 3.36 12.26 -3.85
C GLY A 253 3.26 11.23 -2.74
N VAL A 254 4.31 10.44 -2.61
CA VAL A 254 4.44 9.43 -1.57
C VAL A 254 5.88 9.32 -1.11
N ARG A 255 6.05 9.25 0.20
CA ARG A 255 7.27 8.78 0.82
C ARG A 255 7.10 7.32 1.16
N LEU A 256 7.87 6.47 0.49
CA LEU A 256 8.04 5.08 0.86
C LEU A 256 9.18 5.00 1.88
N GLN A 257 8.94 4.37 3.02
CA GLN A 257 9.99 3.99 3.97
C GLN A 257 9.95 2.47 4.13
N MET A 258 11.11 1.81 4.12
CA MET A 258 11.19 0.38 4.37
C MET A 258 12.19 0.11 5.49
N LEU A 259 11.78 -0.74 6.44
CA LEU A 259 12.67 -1.21 7.50
C LEU A 259 13.73 -2.14 6.91
N GLY A 260 14.95 -2.03 7.43
CA GLY A 260 16.07 -2.85 6.98
C GLY A 260 15.84 -4.34 7.23
N GLY A 261 16.60 -5.16 6.54
CA GLY A 261 16.66 -6.60 6.76
C GLY A 261 17.92 -7.17 6.14
N ASP A 262 18.28 -8.39 6.53
CA ASP A 262 19.52 -9.01 6.10
C ASP A 262 19.68 -8.98 4.57
N ASP A 263 20.85 -8.51 4.13
CA ASP A 263 21.27 -8.41 2.73
C ASP A 263 20.26 -7.72 1.81
N THR A 264 19.68 -6.60 2.26
CA THR A 264 18.77 -5.79 1.45
C THR A 264 19.51 -4.89 0.47
N THR A 265 19.20 -5.02 -0.82
CA THR A 265 19.52 -4.03 -1.85
C THR A 265 18.23 -3.38 -2.35
N ALA A 266 18.16 -2.06 -2.32
CA ALA A 266 17.00 -1.31 -2.81
C ALA A 266 17.31 -0.71 -4.18
N TYR A 267 16.32 -0.64 -5.06
CA TYR A 267 16.47 -0.03 -6.39
C TYR A 267 15.39 0.99 -6.68
N THR A 268 15.76 1.99 -7.48
CA THR A 268 14.82 2.87 -8.19
C THR A 268 15.10 2.79 -9.68
N THR A 269 14.04 2.82 -10.48
CA THR A 269 14.14 2.74 -11.94
C THR A 269 12.95 3.44 -12.58
N GLN A 270 13.11 3.86 -13.84
CA GLN A 270 12.01 4.39 -14.64
C GLN A 270 11.02 3.26 -14.93
N THR A 271 9.76 3.43 -14.50
CA THR A 271 8.68 2.54 -14.93
C THR A 271 8.58 2.59 -16.46
N PRO A 272 8.44 1.44 -17.15
CA PRO A 272 8.34 1.43 -18.61
C PRO A 272 7.33 2.44 -19.16
N LEU A 273 7.69 3.07 -20.27
CA LEU A 273 6.82 4.02 -20.96
C LEU A 273 5.76 3.27 -21.78
N ILE A 274 4.60 3.89 -21.93
CA ILE A 274 3.52 3.32 -22.74
C ILE A 274 3.97 3.27 -24.20
N VAL A 275 3.94 2.10 -24.80
CA VAL A 275 4.18 1.89 -26.23
C VAL A 275 2.85 2.02 -26.97
N ARG A 276 2.73 3.05 -27.81
CA ARG A 276 1.55 3.25 -28.65
C ARG A 276 1.81 2.78 -30.09
N ARG A 277 0.75 2.27 -30.69
CA ARG A 277 0.71 1.88 -32.11
C ARG A 277 0.26 3.07 -32.95
N PHE A 278 1.05 3.41 -33.96
CA PHE A 278 0.74 4.43 -34.96
C PHE A 278 0.83 3.81 -36.36
N ARG A 279 0.26 4.47 -37.36
CA ARG A 279 0.55 4.20 -38.77
C ARG A 279 1.42 5.32 -39.29
N ASP A 280 2.46 4.98 -40.03
CA ASP A 280 3.23 5.97 -40.77
C ASP A 280 2.52 6.37 -42.09
N ASP A 281 3.14 7.26 -42.84
CA ASP A 281 2.61 7.79 -44.10
C ASP A 281 2.46 6.72 -45.20
N LYS A 282 3.08 5.54 -45.01
CA LYS A 282 2.95 4.37 -45.89
C LYS A 282 1.89 3.38 -45.39
N GLY A 283 1.25 3.68 -44.26
CA GLY A 283 0.27 2.82 -43.61
C GLY A 283 0.86 1.68 -42.80
N GLU A 284 2.20 1.61 -42.63
CA GLU A 284 2.86 0.56 -41.87
C GLU A 284 2.73 0.81 -40.36
N ARG A 285 2.68 -0.28 -39.59
CA ARG A 285 2.50 -0.21 -38.13
C ARG A 285 3.83 0.12 -37.46
N GLN A 286 3.86 1.25 -36.77
CA GLN A 286 4.97 1.67 -35.94
C GLN A 286 4.60 1.59 -34.46
N TYR A 287 5.56 1.28 -33.62
CA TYR A 287 5.41 1.24 -32.16
C TYR A 287 6.39 2.21 -31.53
N LYS A 288 5.87 3.15 -30.73
CA LYS A 288 6.69 4.19 -30.12
C LYS A 288 6.32 4.41 -28.66
N GLU A 289 7.34 4.51 -27.81
CA GLU A 289 7.18 4.94 -26.42
C GLU A 289 6.63 6.37 -26.36
N VAL A 290 5.66 6.57 -25.48
CA VAL A 290 5.05 7.87 -25.21
C VAL A 290 5.48 8.31 -23.81
N PRO A 291 6.00 9.54 -23.67
CA PRO A 291 6.34 10.09 -22.37
C PRO A 291 5.15 10.04 -21.41
N SER A 292 5.42 9.66 -20.16
CA SER A 292 4.47 9.89 -19.08
C SER A 292 4.50 11.38 -18.75
N GLU A 293 3.34 12.01 -18.61
CA GLU A 293 3.27 13.43 -18.22
C GLU A 293 3.60 13.64 -16.74
N VAL A 294 3.27 12.67 -15.88
CA VAL A 294 3.47 12.74 -14.42
C VAL A 294 4.61 11.84 -13.94
N GLY A 295 5.46 11.35 -14.85
CA GLY A 295 6.54 10.42 -14.54
C GLY A 295 6.06 9.01 -14.18
N GLY A 296 6.97 8.20 -13.65
CA GLY A 296 6.74 6.82 -13.23
C GLY A 296 8.03 6.21 -12.71
N VAL A 297 8.02 5.80 -11.44
CA VAL A 297 9.16 5.20 -10.75
C VAL A 297 8.77 3.82 -10.26
N THR A 298 9.50 2.80 -10.69
CA THR A 298 9.46 1.48 -10.08
C THR A 298 10.48 1.45 -8.94
N ILE A 299 10.02 1.07 -7.75
CA ILE A 299 10.84 0.90 -6.56
C ILE A 299 10.87 -0.60 -6.25
N LEU A 300 12.06 -1.13 -5.98
CA LEU A 300 12.31 -2.54 -5.72
C LEU A 300 13.10 -2.71 -4.42
N ALA A 301 12.82 -3.79 -3.69
CA ALA A 301 13.70 -4.30 -2.65
C ALA A 301 14.04 -5.77 -2.97
N GLU A 302 15.33 -6.08 -3.01
CA GLU A 302 15.86 -7.44 -3.15
C GLU A 302 16.38 -7.94 -1.80
N ARG A 303 16.11 -9.21 -1.50
CA ARG A 303 16.78 -9.97 -0.45
C ARG A 303 17.01 -11.40 -0.91
N LYS A 304 18.22 -11.93 -0.69
CA LYS A 304 18.57 -13.31 -1.03
C LYS A 304 18.77 -14.14 0.23
N VAL A 305 17.70 -14.78 0.68
CA VAL A 305 17.64 -15.49 1.97
C VAL A 305 16.61 -16.61 1.92
N LYS A 306 16.58 -17.48 2.93
CA LYS A 306 15.52 -18.49 3.08
C LYS A 306 14.17 -17.88 3.48
N ASN A 307 14.18 -17.10 4.55
CA ASN A 307 12.99 -16.45 5.09
C ASN A 307 13.21 -14.93 5.14
N THR A 308 12.19 -14.15 4.82
CA THR A 308 12.25 -12.70 4.99
C THR A 308 10.89 -12.08 5.26
N THR A 309 10.89 -10.89 5.85
CA THR A 309 9.69 -10.04 5.97
C THR A 309 10.02 -8.63 5.53
N PHE A 310 9.40 -8.19 4.43
CA PHE A 310 9.45 -6.79 4.00
C PHE A 310 8.42 -6.00 4.82
N VAL A 311 8.84 -4.88 5.39
CA VAL A 311 7.99 -4.01 6.21
C VAL A 311 8.11 -2.59 5.66
N ALA A 312 7.08 -2.15 4.93
CA ALA A 312 7.05 -0.88 4.23
C ALA A 312 5.94 0.03 4.77
N LEU A 313 6.24 1.32 4.86
CA LEU A 313 5.30 2.38 5.20
C LEU A 313 5.12 3.28 3.99
N HIS A 314 3.88 3.36 3.51
CA HIS A 314 3.46 4.18 2.39
C HIS A 314 2.77 5.43 2.93
N GLU A 315 3.50 6.55 2.89
CA GLU A 315 3.04 7.82 3.40
C GLU A 315 2.70 8.75 2.22
N PRO A 316 1.45 8.79 1.75
CA PRO A 316 1.05 9.78 0.76
C PRO A 316 1.16 11.17 1.39
N PHE A 317 1.55 12.17 0.59
CA PHE A 317 1.60 13.56 1.04
C PHE A 317 1.01 14.53 0.03
N GLU A 318 0.68 15.72 0.51
CA GLU A 318 0.31 16.90 -0.26
C GLU A 318 1.15 18.10 0.21
N GLY A 319 1.42 19.06 -0.68
CA GLY A 319 2.25 20.22 -0.38
C GLY A 319 3.75 19.95 -0.29
N GLY A 320 4.21 18.78 -0.77
CA GLY A 320 5.63 18.41 -0.81
C GLY A 320 6.24 18.08 0.57
N LYS A 321 5.42 17.72 1.57
CA LYS A 321 5.87 17.48 2.95
C LYS A 321 5.32 16.18 3.52
N SER A 322 6.21 15.31 4.01
CA SER A 322 5.84 14.20 4.88
C SER A 322 5.48 14.68 6.29
N ASN A 323 4.57 13.98 6.94
CA ASN A 323 4.14 14.15 8.32
C ASN A 323 4.78 13.15 9.28
N ILE A 324 5.35 12.04 8.80
CA ILE A 324 5.98 11.01 9.63
C ILE A 324 7.44 11.38 9.91
N TYR A 325 7.76 11.45 11.20
CA TYR A 325 9.09 11.74 11.72
C TYR A 325 9.91 10.45 11.86
N GLU A 326 9.33 9.43 12.51
CA GLU A 326 10.02 8.19 12.83
C GLU A 326 9.16 6.99 12.42
N PHE A 327 9.82 5.98 11.84
CA PHE A 327 9.26 4.67 11.57
C PHE A 327 10.33 3.64 11.91
N ARG A 328 10.07 2.79 12.90
CA ARG A 328 11.06 1.82 13.38
C ARG A 328 10.45 0.49 13.76
N THR A 329 11.29 -0.54 13.76
CA THR A 329 10.98 -1.84 14.36
C THR A 329 11.01 -1.72 15.89
N ILE A 330 10.01 -2.33 16.54
CA ILE A 330 10.06 -2.66 17.96
C ILE A 330 10.67 -4.05 18.09
N GLN A 331 10.03 -5.03 17.45
CA GLN A 331 10.58 -6.37 17.28
C GLN A 331 9.96 -7.03 16.04
N GLN A 332 10.74 -7.90 15.40
CA GLN A 332 10.28 -8.78 14.33
C GLN A 332 10.78 -10.19 14.62
N THR A 333 9.90 -11.17 14.44
CA THR A 333 10.19 -12.61 14.49
C THR A 333 9.57 -13.29 13.28
N ASP A 334 9.79 -14.60 13.11
CA ASP A 334 9.08 -15.38 12.09
C ASP A 334 7.56 -15.44 12.32
N GLU A 335 7.11 -15.15 13.54
CA GLU A 335 5.72 -15.22 13.98
C GLU A 335 5.00 -13.88 13.93
N GLY A 336 5.69 -12.75 13.99
CA GLY A 336 5.03 -11.46 14.00
C GLY A 336 5.96 -10.27 13.90
N VAL A 337 5.36 -9.11 13.67
CA VAL A 337 6.06 -7.83 13.63
C VAL A 337 5.31 -6.81 14.49
N ALA A 338 6.08 -5.98 15.20
CA ALA A 338 5.59 -4.79 15.89
C ALA A 338 6.45 -3.58 15.47
N VAL A 339 5.79 -2.51 15.06
CA VAL A 339 6.44 -1.27 14.61
C VAL A 339 5.88 -0.05 15.32
N GLU A 340 6.72 0.98 15.42
CA GLU A 340 6.36 2.31 15.88
C GLU A 340 6.33 3.28 14.69
N VAL A 341 5.29 4.11 14.64
CA VAL A 341 5.17 5.24 13.71
C VAL A 341 4.89 6.50 14.51
N VAL A 342 5.79 7.48 14.45
CA VAL A 342 5.65 8.77 15.15
C VAL A 342 5.64 9.88 14.12
N GLY A 343 4.65 10.75 14.23
CA GLY A 343 4.52 11.94 13.40
C GLY A 343 5.36 13.11 13.88
N LYS A 344 5.46 14.13 13.03
CA LYS A 344 5.95 15.45 13.38
C LYS A 344 5.00 16.10 14.41
N TYR A 345 5.46 17.22 14.97
CA TYR A 345 4.66 17.99 15.92
C TYR A 345 3.25 18.31 15.36
N ASP A 346 2.24 18.22 16.22
CA ASP A 346 0.81 18.46 15.94
C ASP A 346 0.10 17.53 14.94
N THR A 347 0.74 16.46 14.44
CA THR A 347 0.03 15.50 13.57
C THR A 347 -0.87 14.53 14.35
N GLY A 348 -0.63 14.38 15.65
CA GLY A 348 -1.34 13.41 16.50
C GLY A 348 -0.99 11.94 16.24
N ILE A 349 0.02 11.67 15.41
CA ILE A 349 0.47 10.31 15.09
C ILE A 349 1.50 9.87 16.13
N ASP A 350 1.13 8.89 16.95
CA ASP A 350 2.01 8.15 17.85
C ASP A 350 1.43 6.75 17.97
N ASP A 351 1.78 5.93 16.98
CA ASP A 351 1.07 4.70 16.68
C ASP A 351 1.98 3.48 16.87
N ARG A 352 1.40 2.37 17.35
CA ARG A 352 2.03 1.05 17.34
C ARG A 352 1.17 0.12 16.51
N LEU A 353 1.78 -0.59 15.57
CA LEU A 353 1.09 -1.52 14.70
C LEU A 353 1.70 -2.90 14.88
N MET A 354 0.87 -3.91 15.14
CA MET A 354 1.31 -5.27 15.37
C MET A 354 0.53 -6.26 14.52
N ILE A 355 1.24 -7.21 13.91
CA ILE A 355 0.66 -8.20 13.00
C ILE A 355 1.23 -9.58 13.33
N ARG A 356 0.35 -10.56 13.54
CA ARG A 356 0.69 -11.97 13.57
C ARG A 356 0.81 -12.47 12.14
N LEU A 357 1.92 -13.13 11.83
CA LEU A 357 2.26 -13.63 10.51
C LEU A 357 2.13 -15.16 10.46
N GLY A 358 1.87 -15.72 9.28
CA GLY A 358 1.75 -17.16 9.09
C GLY A 358 0.33 -17.69 9.34
N ASP A 359 0.23 -18.91 9.88
CA ASP A 359 -0.98 -19.74 9.89
C ASP A 359 -1.65 -19.93 11.25
N ASN A 360 -1.07 -19.41 12.33
CA ASN A 360 -1.60 -19.52 13.69
C ASN A 360 -1.99 -18.12 14.24
N PRO A 361 -2.95 -17.43 13.61
CA PRO A 361 -3.31 -16.06 13.98
C PRO A 361 -3.84 -15.96 15.41
N GLU A 362 -4.54 -16.98 15.91
CA GLU A 362 -5.13 -17.01 17.25
C GLU A 362 -4.12 -17.21 18.39
N LYS A 363 -2.91 -17.70 18.09
CA LYS A 363 -1.89 -17.94 19.10
C LYS A 363 -1.19 -16.63 19.47
N PRO A 364 -1.28 -16.16 20.73
CA PRO A 364 -0.64 -14.91 21.13
C PRO A 364 0.87 -14.98 20.98
N VAL A 365 1.46 -13.85 20.58
CA VAL A 365 2.90 -13.63 20.59
C VAL A 365 3.21 -12.40 21.43
N THR A 366 4.34 -12.42 22.13
CA THR A 366 4.86 -11.24 22.84
C THR A 366 5.99 -10.62 22.03
N LEU A 367 5.81 -9.37 21.62
CA LEU A 367 6.81 -8.58 20.93
C LEU A 367 7.17 -7.37 21.79
N ALA A 368 8.46 -7.15 22.02
CA ALA A 368 8.95 -6.14 22.96
C ALA A 368 10.33 -5.59 22.57
N ASP A 369 10.59 -4.38 23.03
CA ASP A 369 11.93 -3.83 23.14
C ASP A 369 12.19 -3.35 24.60
N GLY A 370 13.30 -2.66 24.83
CA GLY A 370 13.62 -2.11 26.16
C GLY A 370 12.61 -1.07 26.68
N ARG A 371 11.79 -0.48 25.81
CA ARG A 371 10.81 0.58 26.12
C ARG A 371 9.41 0.02 26.27
N GLU A 372 8.98 -0.87 25.40
CA GLU A 372 7.58 -1.28 25.29
C GLU A 372 7.43 -2.79 25.07
N SER A 373 6.26 -3.33 25.38
CA SER A 373 5.98 -4.77 25.26
C SER A 373 4.50 -5.00 25.01
N PHE A 374 4.21 -5.95 24.13
CA PHE A 374 2.87 -6.22 23.65
C PHE A 374 2.67 -7.72 23.49
N THR A 375 1.70 -8.29 24.18
CA THR A 375 1.18 -9.63 23.92
C THR A 375 -0.15 -9.50 23.19
N PHE A 376 -0.23 -10.03 21.98
CA PHE A 376 -1.41 -9.92 21.13
C PHE A 376 -1.56 -11.16 20.26
N ALA A 377 -2.78 -11.41 19.79
CA ALA A 377 -3.07 -12.36 18.72
C ALA A 377 -3.58 -11.61 17.48
N ASP A 378 -3.57 -12.26 16.32
CA ASP A 378 -4.02 -11.79 15.00
C ASP A 378 -3.40 -10.45 14.56
N ARG A 379 -3.86 -9.35 15.14
CA ARG A 379 -3.39 -7.99 14.93
C ARG A 379 -3.72 -7.10 16.13
N ALA A 380 -2.92 -6.04 16.30
CA ALA A 380 -3.28 -4.93 17.17
C ALA A 380 -2.81 -3.59 16.57
N TYR A 381 -3.54 -2.53 16.89
CA TYR A 381 -3.21 -1.16 16.56
C TYR A 381 -3.39 -0.31 17.80
N VAL A 382 -2.41 0.52 18.14
CA VAL A 382 -2.45 1.42 19.28
C VAL A 382 -2.22 2.85 18.78
N ARG A 383 -3.07 3.80 19.16
CA ARG A 383 -2.82 5.24 18.99
C ARG A 383 -2.73 5.92 20.35
N ILE A 384 -1.65 6.65 20.57
CA ILE A 384 -1.37 7.34 21.83
C ILE A 384 -1.69 8.83 21.67
N SER A 385 -2.44 9.37 22.62
CA SER A 385 -2.66 10.80 22.76
C SER A 385 -2.47 11.23 24.23
N LYS A 386 -2.53 12.53 24.49
CA LYS A 386 -2.47 13.06 25.86
C LYS A 386 -3.64 12.56 26.73
N GLU A 387 -4.81 12.36 26.12
CA GLU A 387 -6.05 12.08 26.84
C GLU A 387 -6.34 10.57 26.93
N LYS A 388 -5.93 9.81 25.91
CA LYS A 388 -6.28 8.40 25.77
C LYS A 388 -5.21 7.60 25.02
N VAL A 389 -5.12 6.33 25.36
CA VAL A 389 -4.48 5.26 24.58
C VAL A 389 -5.60 4.43 24.00
N GLU A 390 -5.74 4.45 22.67
CA GLU A 390 -6.78 3.70 21.96
C GLU A 390 -6.16 2.46 21.32
N VAL A 391 -6.70 1.30 21.66
CA VAL A 391 -6.27 0.01 21.15
C VAL A 391 -7.40 -0.60 20.34
N GLU A 392 -7.07 -1.06 19.14
CA GLU A 392 -7.96 -1.79 18.25
C GLU A 392 -7.33 -3.16 17.95
N GLY A 393 -8.11 -4.23 18.02
CA GLY A 393 -7.65 -5.60 17.78
C GLY A 393 -7.51 -6.43 19.06
N ASP A 394 -6.74 -7.51 18.97
CA ASP A 394 -6.68 -8.54 20.01
C ASP A 394 -5.45 -8.37 20.91
N MET A 395 -5.48 -7.31 21.71
CA MET A 395 -4.45 -6.98 22.70
C MET A 395 -4.73 -7.66 24.04
N ARG A 396 -3.74 -8.43 24.54
CA ARG A 396 -3.82 -9.19 25.79
C ARG A 396 -3.00 -8.58 26.92
N ILE A 397 -1.78 -8.15 26.61
CA ILE A 397 -0.87 -7.50 27.57
C ILE A 397 -0.19 -6.32 26.88
N LEU A 398 -0.10 -5.19 27.57
CA LEU A 398 0.45 -3.95 27.05
C LEU A 398 1.31 -3.29 28.14
N ARG A 399 2.54 -2.93 27.78
CA ARG A 399 3.37 -1.95 28.49
C ARG A 399 3.85 -0.91 27.48
N ILE A 400 3.48 0.34 27.65
CA ILE A 400 3.83 1.41 26.72
C ILE A 400 4.16 2.71 27.44
N PRO A 401 5.18 3.47 27.01
CA PRO A 401 5.47 4.78 27.57
C PRO A 401 4.32 5.75 27.28
N VAL A 402 3.90 6.52 28.29
CA VAL A 402 2.86 7.54 28.16
C VAL A 402 3.23 8.81 28.92
N LYS A 403 2.67 9.94 28.48
CA LYS A 403 2.71 11.19 29.25
C LYS A 403 1.42 11.32 30.06
N GLY A 404 1.54 11.52 31.36
CA GLY A 404 0.39 11.66 32.26
C GLY A 404 -0.30 10.32 32.56
N LYS A 405 -1.63 10.35 32.69
CA LYS A 405 -2.47 9.18 33.00
C LYS A 405 -3.64 9.09 32.00
N PRO A 406 -3.37 8.84 30.71
CA PRO A 406 -4.42 8.77 29.69
C PRO A 406 -5.40 7.63 29.96
N LYS A 407 -6.66 7.78 29.56
CA LYS A 407 -7.64 6.68 29.62
C LYS A 407 -7.25 5.58 28.65
N LEU A 408 -7.33 4.31 29.06
CA LEU A 408 -7.16 3.19 28.15
C LEU A 408 -8.52 2.79 27.56
N LEU A 409 -8.62 2.80 26.23
CA LEU A 409 -9.74 2.25 25.49
C LEU A 409 -9.28 1.04 24.69
N ILE A 410 -9.93 -0.10 24.83
CA ILE A 410 -9.68 -1.29 24.00
C ILE A 410 -10.98 -1.63 23.25
N ASN A 411 -10.90 -1.64 21.92
CA ASN A 411 -12.04 -1.85 21.02
C ASN A 411 -13.24 -0.95 21.40
N GLY A 412 -12.95 0.33 21.65
CA GLY A 412 -13.92 1.35 22.06
C GLY A 412 -14.40 1.29 23.52
N LYS A 413 -13.96 0.32 24.33
CA LYS A 413 -14.39 0.16 25.73
C LYS A 413 -13.32 0.62 26.71
N SER A 414 -13.70 1.38 27.72
CA SER A 414 -12.79 1.80 28.79
C SER A 414 -12.31 0.57 29.58
N GLN A 415 -11.00 0.47 29.78
CA GLN A 415 -10.37 -0.60 30.56
C GLN A 415 -9.61 -0.03 31.75
N GLN A 416 -9.47 -0.84 32.80
CA GLN A 416 -8.59 -0.49 33.90
C GLN A 416 -7.12 -0.65 33.46
N ALA A 417 -6.31 0.36 33.76
CA ALA A 417 -4.88 0.35 33.52
C ALA A 417 -4.14 0.82 34.77
N SER A 418 -2.92 0.33 34.96
CA SER A 418 -2.04 0.82 36.01
C SER A 418 -0.95 1.72 35.43
N PHE A 419 -0.50 2.70 36.21
CA PHE A 419 0.51 3.67 35.80
C PHE A 419 1.69 3.61 36.74
N MET A 420 2.86 3.27 36.21
CA MET A 420 4.08 3.17 37.01
C MET A 420 5.26 3.75 36.24
N ARG A 421 5.95 4.71 36.84
CA ARG A 421 7.19 5.31 36.30
C ARG A 421 7.11 5.76 34.83
N GLY A 422 5.99 6.37 34.43
CA GLY A 422 5.78 6.87 33.07
C GLY A 422 5.28 5.83 32.06
N TYR A 423 4.92 4.63 32.51
CA TYR A 423 4.36 3.58 31.67
C TYR A 423 2.90 3.31 32.01
N LEU A 424 2.11 3.03 30.98
CA LEU A 424 0.78 2.45 31.09
C LEU A 424 0.91 0.94 30.97
N TYR A 425 0.26 0.21 31.88
CA TYR A 425 0.18 -1.24 31.88
C TYR A 425 -1.26 -1.71 31.79
N TYR A 426 -1.49 -2.72 30.94
CA TYR A 426 -2.74 -3.45 30.85
C TYR A 426 -2.45 -4.95 30.72
N CYS A 427 -3.24 -5.74 31.43
CA CYS A 427 -3.28 -7.19 31.30
C CYS A 427 -4.75 -7.61 31.31
N GLU A 428 -5.13 -8.47 30.37
CA GLU A 428 -6.40 -9.17 30.45
C GLU A 428 -6.40 -10.10 31.69
N PRO A 429 -7.47 -10.15 32.50
CA PRO A 429 -7.61 -11.13 33.56
C PRO A 429 -7.53 -12.55 32.99
N ALA A 430 -6.94 -13.51 33.72
CA ALA A 430 -7.03 -14.92 33.35
C ALA A 430 -8.51 -15.33 33.29
N GLN A 431 -8.96 -15.81 32.12
CA GLN A 431 -10.32 -16.32 31.92
C GLN A 431 -10.51 -17.68 32.60
#